data_AF-A0A1M5K000-F1
#
_entry.id   AF-A0A1M5K000-F1
#
_cell.length_a   1.000
_cell.length_b   1.000
_cell.length_c   1.000
_cell.angle_alpha   90.00
_cell.angle_beta   90.00
_cell.angle_gamma   90.00
#
_symmetry.space_group_name_H-M   'P 1'
#
loop_
_entity.id
_entity.type
_entity.pdbx_description
1 polymer ?
#
loop_
_entity_poly.entity_id
_entity_poly.type
_entity_poly.pdbx_seq_one_letter_code
_entity_poly.pdbx_strand_id
1 'polypeptide(L)'
;MPLAKVRALTILGSLDEARSELVGKAVILTDGKAGTVEQVWLDEHHGLRISIRGHYGKWPVSTIKFAQRSTVRADHISSRQFR
;
A
#
# COMPACT_ATOMS: atom_id res chain seq x y z
N MET A 1 22.78 -7.16 -24.25
CA MET A 1 21.33 -7.48 -24.23
C MET A 1 20.58 -6.48 -25.09
N PRO A 2 19.52 -6.88 -25.82
CA PRO A 2 18.68 -5.92 -26.55
C PRO A 2 18.08 -4.87 -25.61
N LEU A 3 18.03 -3.60 -26.06
CA LEU A 3 17.52 -2.49 -25.24
C LEU A 3 16.09 -2.72 -24.75
N ALA A 4 15.23 -3.29 -25.59
CA ALA A 4 13.86 -3.65 -25.23
C ALA A 4 13.83 -4.63 -24.03
N LYS A 5 14.75 -5.59 -23.98
CA LYS A 5 14.85 -6.56 -22.88
C LYS A 5 15.27 -5.88 -21.57
N VAL A 6 16.21 -4.94 -21.64
CA VAL A 6 16.63 -4.16 -20.46
C VAL A 6 15.45 -3.36 -19.91
N ARG A 7 14.72 -2.63 -20.77
CA ARG A 7 13.53 -1.87 -20.37
C ARG A 7 12.45 -2.74 -19.75
N ALA A 8 12.15 -3.89 -20.33
CA ALA A 8 11.16 -4.83 -19.79
C ALA A 8 11.54 -5.32 -18.38
N LEU A 9 12.82 -5.66 -18.17
CA LEU A 9 13.31 -6.07 -16.85
C LEU A 9 13.24 -4.94 -15.83
N THR A 10 13.57 -3.70 -16.22
CA THR A 10 13.43 -2.53 -15.33
C THR A 10 11.98 -2.35 -14.87
N ILE A 11 11.00 -2.44 -15.79
CA ILE A 11 9.58 -2.31 -15.45
C ILE A 11 9.13 -3.41 -14.48
N LEU A 12 9.56 -4.66 -14.72
CA LEU A 12 9.24 -5.78 -13.83
C LEU A 12 9.88 -5.63 -12.45
N GLY A 13 11.11 -5.11 -12.37
CA GLY A 13 11.78 -4.79 -11.11
C GLY A 13 11.02 -3.73 -10.31
N SER A 14 10.68 -2.59 -10.95
CA SER A 14 9.90 -1.53 -10.29
C SER A 14 8.50 -2.00 -9.86
N LEU A 15 7.88 -2.92 -10.59
CA LEU A 15 6.60 -3.53 -10.17
C LEU A 15 6.76 -4.41 -8.91
N ASP A 16 7.86 -5.16 -8.82
CA ASP A 16 8.14 -5.99 -7.64
C ASP A 16 8.42 -5.14 -6.39
N GLU A 17 9.19 -4.06 -6.55
CA GLU A 17 9.41 -3.06 -5.50
C GLU A 17 8.08 -2.46 -5.00
N ALA A 18 7.20 -2.05 -5.92
CA ALA A 18 5.89 -1.52 -5.56
C ALA A 18 5.00 -2.56 -4.86
N ARG A 19 5.09 -3.85 -5.21
CA ARG A 19 4.39 -4.93 -4.50
C ARG A 19 4.88 -5.06 -3.06
N SER A 20 6.20 -5.04 -2.86
CA SER A 20 6.81 -5.10 -1.53
C SER A 20 6.40 -3.91 -0.65
N GLU A 21 6.29 -2.71 -1.23
CA GLU A 21 5.87 -1.51 -0.51
C GLU A 21 4.38 -1.55 -0.13
N LEU A 22 3.51 -1.96 -1.06
CA LEU A 22 2.07 -1.78 -0.93
C LEU A 22 1.34 -2.98 -0.33
N VAL A 23 1.67 -4.21 -0.73
CA VAL A 23 0.91 -5.40 -0.31
C VAL A 23 1.00 -5.55 1.20
N GLY A 24 -0.16 -5.77 1.84
CA GLY A 24 -0.25 -5.87 3.30
C GLY A 24 -0.31 -4.52 4.04
N LYS A 25 -0.16 -3.38 3.35
CA LYS A 25 -0.36 -2.06 3.98
C LYS A 25 -1.83 -1.71 4.08
N ALA A 26 -2.18 -1.04 5.17
CA ALA A 26 -3.50 -0.43 5.35
C ALA A 26 -3.57 0.89 4.58
N VAL A 27 -4.60 1.03 3.75
CA VAL A 27 -4.82 2.20 2.90
C VAL A 27 -6.28 2.64 2.97
N ILE A 28 -6.49 3.91 2.68
CA ILE A 28 -7.80 4.57 2.58
C ILE A 28 -7.91 5.14 1.17
N LEU A 29 -8.97 4.78 0.47
CA LEU A 29 -9.30 5.33 -0.84
C LEU A 29 -9.95 6.72 -0.71
N THR A 30 -9.92 7.49 -1.79
CA THR A 30 -10.58 8.80 -1.85
C THR A 30 -12.10 8.75 -1.66
N ASP A 31 -12.74 7.61 -1.93
CA ASP A 31 -14.17 7.38 -1.68
C ASP A 31 -14.49 7.00 -0.22
N GLY A 32 -13.47 6.97 0.65
CA GLY A 32 -13.60 6.64 2.08
C GLY A 32 -13.47 5.15 2.39
N LYS A 33 -13.37 4.28 1.38
CA LYS A 33 -13.16 2.84 1.58
C LYS A 33 -11.78 2.57 2.17
N ALA A 34 -11.72 1.79 3.24
CA ALA A 34 -10.46 1.42 3.88
C ALA A 34 -10.25 -0.10 3.89
N GLY A 35 -9.00 -0.51 3.86
CA GLY A 35 -8.61 -1.90 4.05
C GLY A 35 -7.15 -2.16 3.75
N THR A 36 -6.79 -3.42 3.68
CA THR A 36 -5.42 -3.86 3.39
C THR A 36 -5.26 -4.13 1.89
N VAL A 37 -4.20 -3.60 1.29
CA VAL A 37 -3.85 -3.92 -0.10
C VAL A 37 -3.57 -5.42 -0.21
N GLU A 38 -4.25 -6.08 -1.15
CA GLU A 38 -4.14 -7.53 -1.34
C GLU A 38 -3.26 -7.90 -2.52
N GLN A 39 -3.37 -7.18 -3.64
CA GLN A 39 -2.62 -7.44 -4.86
C GLN A 39 -2.33 -6.15 -5.63
N VAL A 40 -1.30 -6.18 -6.48
CA VAL A 40 -0.83 -5.06 -7.30
C VAL A 40 -0.54 -5.51 -8.73
N TRP A 41 -1.02 -4.74 -9.71
CA TRP A 41 -0.90 -5.04 -11.14
C TRP A 41 -0.59 -3.80 -11.98
N LEU A 42 -0.07 -4.02 -13.18
CA LEU A 42 -0.01 -3.01 -14.23
C LEU A 42 -1.25 -3.10 -15.13
N ASP A 43 -1.73 -1.94 -15.56
CA ASP A 43 -2.74 -1.76 -16.61
C ASP A 43 -2.31 -0.65 -17.57
N GLU A 44 -2.76 -0.71 -18.81
CA GLU A 44 -2.33 0.19 -19.90
C GLU A 44 -2.90 1.61 -19.79
N HIS A 45 -3.97 1.81 -19.04
CA HIS A 45 -4.67 3.10 -18.92
C HIS A 45 -4.24 3.90 -17.67
N HIS A 46 -4.07 3.25 -16.52
CA HIS A 46 -3.82 3.90 -15.24
C HIS A 46 -2.46 3.52 -14.64
N GLY A 47 -1.70 2.64 -15.30
CA GLY A 47 -0.41 2.17 -14.79
C GLY A 47 -0.61 1.20 -13.64
N LEU A 48 -0.25 1.60 -12.41
CA LEU A 48 -0.29 0.72 -11.25
C LEU A 48 -1.68 0.69 -10.60
N ARG A 49 -2.29 -0.49 -10.48
CA ARG A 49 -3.54 -0.73 -9.74
C ARG A 49 -3.35 -1.60 -8.53
N ILE A 50 -4.24 -1.41 -7.56
CA ILE A 50 -4.34 -2.24 -6.36
C ILE A 50 -5.73 -2.86 -6.22
N SER A 51 -5.82 -3.97 -5.49
CA SER A 51 -7.06 -4.41 -4.86
C SER A 51 -6.94 -4.26 -3.35
N ILE A 52 -8.08 -4.09 -2.71
CA ILE A 52 -8.18 -4.04 -1.25
C ILE A 52 -8.99 -5.26 -0.81
N ARG A 53 -8.46 -6.00 0.18
CA ARG A 53 -9.11 -7.19 0.72
C ARG A 53 -10.53 -6.85 1.18
N GLY A 54 -11.49 -7.71 0.80
CA GLY A 54 -12.90 -7.54 1.14
C GLY A 54 -13.67 -6.55 0.27
N HIS A 55 -13.02 -5.95 -0.74
CA HIS A 55 -13.67 -5.02 -1.66
C HIS A 55 -13.54 -5.47 -3.11
N TYR A 56 -14.67 -5.50 -3.81
CA TYR A 56 -14.66 -5.78 -5.24
C TYR A 56 -14.17 -4.56 -6.03
N GLY A 57 -13.17 -4.76 -6.88
CA GLY A 57 -12.63 -3.75 -7.78
C GLY A 57 -11.11 -3.65 -7.77
N LYS A 58 -10.60 -2.84 -8.69
CA LYS A 58 -9.19 -2.46 -8.76
C LYS A 58 -9.11 -0.96 -8.91
N TRP A 59 -8.28 -0.29 -8.12
CA TRP A 59 -8.17 1.17 -8.11
C TRP A 59 -6.75 1.61 -8.48
N PRO A 60 -6.57 2.74 -9.19
CA PRO A 60 -5.26 3.32 -9.42
C PRO A 60 -4.55 3.60 -8.09
N VAL A 61 -3.23 3.43 -8.04
CA VAL A 61 -2.46 3.75 -6.83
C VAL A 61 -2.60 5.22 -6.41
N SER A 62 -2.88 6.12 -7.35
CA SER A 62 -3.10 7.56 -7.09
C SER A 62 -4.33 7.87 -6.25
N THR A 63 -5.25 6.92 -6.06
CA THR A 63 -6.47 7.14 -5.26
C THR A 63 -6.32 6.72 -3.81
N ILE A 64 -5.13 6.32 -3.37
CA ILE A 64 -4.90 5.76 -2.03
C ILE A 64 -4.14 6.73 -1.14
N LYS A 65 -4.39 6.65 0.17
CA LYS A 65 -3.59 7.26 1.23
C LYS A 65 -3.22 6.18 2.23
N PHE A 66 -2.00 6.18 2.75
CA PHE A 66 -1.66 5.26 3.84
C PHE A 66 -2.43 5.62 5.10
N ALA A 67 -3.00 4.61 5.76
CA ALA A 67 -3.59 4.79 7.07
C ALA A 67 -2.47 5.19 8.04
N GLN A 68 -2.63 6.33 8.74
CA GLN A 68 -1.66 6.76 9.74
C GLN A 68 -1.57 5.70 10.84
N ARG A 69 -0.35 5.33 11.21
CA ARG A 69 -0.11 4.46 12.36
C ARG A 69 -0.20 5.33 13.60
N SER A 70 -1.31 5.28 14.31
CA SER A 70 -1.44 5.90 15.64
C SER A 70 -0.50 5.17 16.60
N THR A 71 0.75 5.59 16.68
CA THR A 71 1.65 5.14 17.73
C THR A 71 1.14 5.76 19.03
N VAL A 72 0.33 5.02 19.77
CA VAL A 72 0.06 5.37 21.17
C VAL A 72 1.41 5.23 21.88
N ARG A 73 2.07 6.35 22.17
CA ARG A 73 3.19 6.36 23.12
C ARG A 73 2.60 5.95 24.46
N ALA A 74 2.98 4.78 24.94
CA ALA A 74 2.72 4.35 26.31
C ALA A 74 3.64 5.11 27.27
N ASP A 75 3.53 6.44 27.29
CA ASP A 75 4.25 7.26 28.24
C ASP A 75 3.23 7.72 29.30
N HIS A 76 3.53 7.38 30.56
CA HIS A 76 2.80 7.72 31.80
C HIS A 76 1.59 6.88 32.22
N ILE A 77 1.85 5.66 32.70
CA ILE A 77 1.11 5.15 33.88
C ILE A 77 1.94 5.53 35.10
N SER A 78 1.51 6.58 35.81
CA SER A 78 2.15 7.08 37.02
C SER A 78 1.95 6.08 38.17
N SER A 79 3.03 5.44 38.60
CA SER A 79 3.10 4.63 39.82
C SER A 79 2.98 5.50 41.08
N ARG A 80 1.80 6.04 41.35
CA ARG A 80 1.48 6.71 42.62
C ARG A 80 0.09 6.34 43.11
N GLN A 81 -0.05 5.10 43.57
CA GLN A 81 -1.09 4.72 44.53
C GLN A 81 -0.74 3.38 45.18
N PHE A 82 0.27 3.41 46.05
CA PHE A 82 0.32 2.56 47.22
C PHE A 82 0.66 3.47 48.39
N ARG A 83 -0.39 3.85 49.14
CA ARG A 83 -0.31 4.37 50.48
C ARG A 83 -0.87 3.31 51.40
#